data_AF-A0A368CAT2-F1
#
_entry.id   AF-A0A368CAT2-F1
#
_cell.length_a   1.000
_cell.length_b   1.000
_cell.length_c   1.000
_cell.angle_alpha   90.00
_cell.angle_beta   90.00
_cell.angle_gamma   90.00
#
_symmetry.space_group_name_H-M   'P 1'
#
loop_
_entity.id
_entity.type
_entity.pdbx_description
1 polymer ?
#
loop_
_entity_poly.entity_id
_entity_poly.type
_entity_poly.pdbx_seq_one_letter_code
_entity_poly.pdbx_strand_id
1 'polypeptide(L)'
;MYMASVLIEHWSDAIDRQTQNASVTTAAFAPAVRLHLLDAYGWQMLACNRVAALPSRPPHHTSRMPVIAEGITVAPEVKELALLEQSGWLATLQKEINPGLPKRTAAYALLASEGGDFDLSVARYCFAELETLIQRFSDAIDES
;
A
#
# COMPACT_ATOMS: atom_id res chain seq x y z
N MET A 1 4.25 0.43 -9.15
CA MET A 1 5.50 0.24 -8.37
C MET A 1 6.52 1.36 -8.56
N TYR A 2 6.86 1.78 -9.79
CA TYR A 2 7.91 2.80 -10.03
C TYR A 2 7.75 4.13 -9.25
N MET A 3 6.56 4.72 -9.19
CA MET A 3 6.37 5.96 -8.42
C MET A 3 6.60 5.76 -6.91
N ALA A 4 6.19 4.60 -6.36
CA ALA A 4 6.44 4.28 -4.97
C ALA A 4 7.93 4.11 -4.68
N SER A 5 8.70 3.47 -5.58
CA SER A 5 10.14 3.30 -5.39
C SER A 5 10.89 4.63 -5.38
N VAL A 6 10.58 5.51 -6.34
CA VAL A 6 11.19 6.86 -6.41
C VAL A 6 10.91 7.64 -5.11
N LEU A 7 9.67 7.62 -4.62
CA LEU A 7 9.32 8.34 -3.40
C LEU A 7 9.95 7.74 -2.14
N ILE A 8 10.07 6.41 -2.04
CA ILE A 8 10.76 5.74 -0.93
C ILE A 8 12.24 6.13 -0.90
N GLU A 9 12.89 6.17 -2.06
CA GLU A 9 14.29 6.60 -2.18
C GLU A 9 14.46 8.06 -1.72
N HIS A 10 13.64 8.97 -2.23
CA HIS A 10 13.71 10.39 -1.85
C HIS A 10 13.32 10.64 -0.39
N TRP A 11 12.42 9.84 0.17
CA TRP A 11 12.10 9.89 1.60
C TRP A 11 13.32 9.47 2.44
N SER A 12 14.00 8.39 2.05
CA SER A 12 15.24 7.95 2.70
C SER A 12 16.29 9.06 2.68
N ASP A 13 16.56 9.61 1.51
CA ASP A 13 17.51 10.72 1.34
C ASP A 13 17.16 11.94 2.20
N ALA A 14 15.87 12.28 2.31
CA ALA A 14 15.41 13.41 3.11
C ALA A 14 15.60 13.18 4.61
N ILE A 15 15.44 11.93 5.09
CA ILE A 15 15.74 11.55 6.48
C ILE A 15 17.24 11.64 6.71
N ASP A 16 18.06 11.08 5.83
CA ASP A 16 19.52 11.02 5.98
C ASP A 16 20.17 12.41 5.97
N ARG A 17 19.66 13.32 5.12
CA ARG A 17 20.14 14.72 5.07
C ARG A 17 19.69 15.57 6.26
N GLN A 18 18.71 15.12 7.04
CA GLN A 18 18.17 15.79 8.23
C GLN A 18 17.82 17.28 8.01
N THR A 19 17.40 17.65 6.80
CA THR A 19 17.06 19.06 6.47
C THR A 19 15.76 19.53 7.13
N GLN A 20 14.89 18.59 7.47
CA GLN A 20 13.61 18.82 8.13
C GLN A 20 13.45 17.84 9.30
N ASN A 21 12.51 18.14 10.20
CA ASN A 21 12.15 17.21 11.26
C ASN A 21 11.59 15.90 10.66
N ALA A 22 12.05 14.75 11.16
CA ALA A 22 11.62 13.43 10.67
C ALA A 22 10.09 13.26 10.61
N SER A 23 9.33 13.82 11.56
CA SER A 23 7.86 13.77 11.55
C SER A 23 7.24 14.57 10.39
N VAL A 24 7.85 15.70 9.99
CA VAL A 24 7.43 16.50 8.83
C VAL A 24 7.72 15.74 7.55
N THR A 25 8.91 15.15 7.46
CA THR A 25 9.31 14.32 6.31
C THR A 25 8.36 13.13 6.15
N THR A 26 8.12 12.36 7.21
CA THR A 26 7.16 11.25 7.19
C THR A 26 5.76 11.69 6.78
N ALA A 27 5.24 12.79 7.34
CA ALA A 27 3.92 13.30 6.98
C ALA A 27 3.80 13.73 5.51
N ALA A 28 4.91 14.16 4.89
CA ALA A 28 4.94 14.58 3.48
C ALA A 28 4.99 13.39 2.52
N PHE A 29 5.77 12.35 2.83
CA PHE A 29 6.01 11.22 1.93
C PHE A 29 5.05 10.05 2.13
N ALA A 30 4.70 9.71 3.38
CA ALA A 30 3.92 8.52 3.71
C ALA A 30 2.59 8.41 2.95
N PRO A 31 1.76 9.47 2.81
CA PRO A 31 0.49 9.38 2.09
C PRO A 31 0.65 9.05 0.60
N ALA A 32 1.63 9.67 -0.06
CA ALA A 32 1.88 9.46 -1.48
C ALA A 32 2.42 8.06 -1.75
N VAL A 33 3.39 7.59 -0.95
CA VAL A 33 3.94 6.24 -1.07
C VAL A 33 2.84 5.20 -0.87
N ARG A 34 2.06 5.32 0.21
CA ARG A 34 0.95 4.41 0.52
C ARG A 34 -0.06 4.36 -0.62
N LEU A 35 -0.44 5.51 -1.18
CA LEU A 35 -1.37 5.58 -2.30
C LEU A 35 -0.85 4.82 -3.53
N HIS A 36 0.42 5.04 -3.92
CA HIS A 36 0.98 4.36 -5.08
C HIS A 36 1.13 2.85 -4.89
N LEU A 37 1.38 2.39 -3.67
CA LEU A 37 1.39 0.96 -3.34
C LEU A 37 -0.03 0.36 -3.42
N LEU A 38 -1.04 1.04 -2.87
CA LEU A 38 -2.44 0.60 -2.95
C LEU A 38 -2.96 0.60 -4.39
N ASP A 39 -2.57 1.58 -5.20
CA ASP A 39 -2.93 1.61 -6.61
C ASP A 39 -2.32 0.42 -7.37
N ALA A 40 -1.04 0.13 -7.14
CA ALA A 40 -0.37 -1.02 -7.76
C ALA A 40 -1.03 -2.34 -7.35
N TYR A 41 -1.34 -2.50 -6.06
CA TYR A 41 -2.08 -3.64 -5.54
C TYR A 41 -3.46 -3.80 -6.21
N GLY A 42 -4.23 -2.72 -6.31
CA GLY A 42 -5.56 -2.76 -6.92
C GLY A 42 -5.54 -3.10 -8.41
N TRP A 43 -4.53 -2.63 -9.14
CA TRP A 43 -4.33 -3.04 -10.54
C TRP A 43 -3.98 -4.52 -10.66
N GLN A 44 -3.14 -5.06 -9.75
CA GLN A 44 -2.83 -6.48 -9.75
C GLN A 44 -4.07 -7.35 -9.50
N MET A 45 -4.93 -6.97 -8.55
CA MET A 45 -6.21 -7.67 -8.32
C MET A 45 -7.09 -7.74 -9.57
N LEU A 46 -7.20 -6.62 -10.29
CA LEU A 46 -7.97 -6.55 -11.53
C LEU A 46 -7.37 -7.43 -12.63
N ALA A 47 -6.03 -7.48 -12.71
CA ALA A 47 -5.31 -8.33 -13.65
C ALA A 47 -5.55 -9.82 -13.36
N CYS A 48 -5.44 -10.26 -12.09
CA CYS A 48 -5.69 -11.64 -11.69
C CYS A 48 -7.11 -12.11 -12.05
N ASN A 49 -8.12 -11.26 -11.86
CA ASN A 49 -9.52 -11.58 -12.23
C ASN A 49 -9.86 -11.34 -13.71
N ARG A 50 -8.89 -10.92 -14.54
CA ARG A 50 -9.07 -10.65 -15.98
C ARG A 50 -10.30 -9.79 -16.30
N VAL A 51 -10.51 -8.75 -15.49
CA VAL A 51 -11.69 -7.88 -15.60
C VAL A 51 -11.73 -7.20 -16.96
N ALA A 52 -12.80 -7.41 -17.73
CA ALA A 52 -12.93 -6.91 -19.10
C ALA A 52 -13.10 -5.38 -19.18
N ALA A 53 -13.78 -4.77 -18.21
CA ALA A 53 -14.00 -3.34 -18.14
C ALA A 53 -13.26 -2.75 -16.92
N LEU A 54 -12.14 -2.09 -17.17
CA LEU A 54 -11.33 -1.50 -16.11
C LEU A 54 -11.98 -0.21 -15.56
N PRO A 55 -12.05 -0.04 -14.24
CA PRO A 55 -12.48 1.21 -13.63
C PRO A 55 -11.45 2.33 -13.87
N SER A 56 -11.86 3.59 -13.69
CA SER A 56 -10.96 4.75 -13.81
C SER A 56 -9.91 4.84 -12.69
N ARG A 57 -10.16 4.17 -11.57
CA ARG A 57 -9.23 4.04 -10.44
C ARG A 57 -9.23 2.60 -9.94
N PRO A 58 -8.07 2.07 -9.54
CA PRO A 58 -7.98 0.72 -9.01
C PRO A 58 -8.69 0.62 -7.65
N PRO A 59 -9.36 -0.51 -7.35
CA PRO A 59 -9.92 -0.75 -6.03
C PRO A 59 -8.79 -1.01 -5.03
N HIS A 60 -8.87 -0.39 -3.85
CA HIS A 60 -7.89 -0.61 -2.77
C HIS A 60 -8.27 -1.75 -1.82
N HIS A 61 -9.42 -2.39 -2.05
CA HIS A 61 -9.91 -3.54 -1.27
C HIS A 61 -10.54 -4.60 -2.17
N THR A 62 -10.41 -5.88 -1.82
CA THR A 62 -11.10 -6.99 -2.50
C THR A 62 -12.62 -6.83 -2.47
N SER A 63 -13.16 -6.27 -1.39
CA SER A 63 -14.61 -5.98 -1.24
C SER A 63 -15.14 -4.94 -2.22
N ARG A 64 -14.26 -4.14 -2.85
CA ARG A 64 -14.60 -3.13 -3.86
C ARG A 64 -14.35 -3.62 -5.28
N MET A 65 -14.05 -4.90 -5.47
CA MET A 65 -13.86 -5.48 -6.80
C MET A 65 -15.16 -5.42 -7.61
N PRO A 66 -15.09 -5.15 -8.92
CA PRO A 66 -16.25 -5.18 -9.79
C PRO A 66 -16.88 -6.57 -9.79
N VAL A 67 -18.22 -6.61 -9.85
CA VAL A 67 -18.97 -7.87 -9.92
C VAL A 67 -18.60 -8.59 -11.21
N ILE A 68 -18.09 -9.81 -11.07
CA ILE A 68 -17.82 -10.70 -12.19
C ILE A 68 -19.14 -11.39 -12.57
N ALA A 69 -19.40 -11.57 -13.87
CA ALA A 69 -20.65 -12.15 -14.38
C ALA A 69 -20.98 -13.50 -13.72
N GLU A 70 -22.27 -13.79 -13.54
CA GLU A 70 -22.74 -15.06 -12.96
C GLU A 70 -22.13 -16.25 -13.71
N GLY A 71 -21.55 -17.19 -12.95
CA GLY A 71 -20.88 -18.39 -13.49
C GLY A 71 -19.36 -18.27 -13.62
N ILE A 72 -18.75 -17.09 -13.39
CA ILE A 72 -17.30 -16.94 -13.34
C ILE A 72 -16.83 -17.04 -11.88
N THR A 73 -15.93 -17.98 -11.61
CA THR A 73 -15.36 -18.17 -10.28
C THR A 73 -14.28 -17.13 -10.02
N VAL A 74 -14.30 -16.49 -8.85
CA VAL A 74 -13.23 -15.59 -8.40
C VAL A 74 -11.90 -16.35 -8.38
N ALA A 75 -10.87 -15.75 -8.98
CA ALA A 75 -9.55 -16.36 -9.08
C ALA A 75 -8.97 -16.68 -7.68
N PRO A 76 -8.29 -17.84 -7.51
CA PRO A 76 -7.75 -18.25 -6.22
C PRO A 76 -6.80 -17.20 -5.61
N GLU A 77 -6.07 -16.46 -6.45
CA GLU A 77 -5.19 -15.36 -6.08
C GLU A 77 -5.97 -14.27 -5.32
N VAL A 78 -7.18 -13.92 -5.78
CA VAL A 78 -7.99 -12.88 -5.13
C VAL A 78 -8.56 -13.34 -3.79
N LYS A 79 -8.77 -14.65 -3.61
CA LYS A 79 -9.12 -15.20 -2.29
C LYS A 79 -7.94 -15.14 -1.31
N GLU A 80 -6.73 -15.42 -1.78
CA GLU A 80 -5.51 -15.26 -0.97
C GLU A 80 -5.32 -13.79 -0.57
N LEU A 81 -5.51 -12.87 -1.51
CA LEU A 81 -5.46 -11.44 -1.24
C LEU A 81 -6.48 -11.02 -0.18
N ALA A 82 -7.71 -11.53 -0.23
CA ALA A 82 -8.73 -11.25 0.78
C ALA A 82 -8.35 -11.75 2.20
N LEU A 83 -7.50 -12.78 2.31
CA LEU A 83 -6.95 -13.23 3.59
C LEU A 83 -5.83 -12.30 4.07
N LEU A 84 -4.95 -11.83 3.17
CA LEU A 84 -3.91 -10.85 3.48
C LEU A 84 -4.47 -9.49 3.91
N GLU A 85 -5.65 -9.11 3.41
CA GLU A 85 -6.35 -7.90 3.86
C GLU A 85 -6.81 -7.98 5.32
N GLN A 86 -7.12 -9.19 5.81
CA GLN A 86 -7.57 -9.40 7.19
C GLN A 86 -6.40 -9.36 8.17
N SER A 87 -5.20 -9.76 7.73
CA SER A 87 -4.01 -9.83 8.59
C SER A 87 -2.71 -9.75 7.80
N GLY A 88 -1.68 -9.15 8.40
CA GLY A 88 -0.34 -9.07 7.83
C GLY A 88 -0.04 -7.72 7.18
N TRP A 89 0.90 -7.72 6.24
CA TRP A 89 1.46 -6.50 5.65
C TRP A 89 0.43 -5.68 4.86
N LEU A 90 -0.53 -6.33 4.21
CA LEU A 90 -1.55 -5.66 3.41
C LEU A 90 -2.59 -4.96 4.30
N ALA A 91 -2.95 -5.55 5.44
CA ALA A 91 -3.75 -4.89 6.46
C ALA A 91 -3.06 -3.61 6.98
N THR A 92 -1.75 -3.66 7.22
CA THR A 92 -0.95 -2.48 7.59
C THR A 92 -0.97 -1.42 6.48
N LEU A 93 -0.82 -1.82 5.22
CA LEU A 93 -0.88 -0.92 4.07
C LEU A 93 -2.27 -0.28 3.92
N GLN A 94 -3.34 -1.03 4.19
CA GLN A 94 -4.73 -0.57 4.08
C GLN A 94 -5.20 0.27 5.27
N LYS A 95 -4.51 0.25 6.41
CA LYS A 95 -4.83 1.10 7.55
C LYS A 95 -4.80 2.57 7.13
N GLU A 96 -5.86 3.32 7.45
CA GLU A 96 -5.90 4.75 7.15
C GLU A 96 -4.82 5.48 7.94
N ILE A 97 -4.07 6.34 7.24
CA ILE A 97 -3.08 7.20 7.87
C ILE A 97 -3.63 8.62 7.91
N ASN A 98 -3.35 9.33 9.00
CA ASN A 98 -3.79 10.71 9.13
C ASN A 98 -2.87 11.60 8.27
N PRO A 99 -3.38 12.29 7.22
CA PRO A 99 -2.53 13.12 6.39
C PRO A 99 -2.08 14.36 7.17
N GLY A 100 -0.78 14.63 7.15
CA GLY A 100 -0.19 15.81 7.80
C GLY A 100 0.38 15.54 9.19
N LEU A 101 0.75 16.62 9.89
CA LEU A 101 1.36 16.52 11.21
C LEU A 101 0.33 16.14 12.27
N PRO A 102 0.67 15.23 13.22
CA PRO A 102 -0.22 14.92 14.33
C PRO A 102 -0.51 16.21 15.12
N LYS A 103 -1.79 16.44 15.43
CA LYS A 103 -2.21 17.60 16.23
C LYS A 103 -1.59 17.47 17.63
N ARG A 104 -0.61 18.32 17.95
CA ARG A 104 -0.04 18.42 19.31
C ARG A 104 -1.14 18.84 20.29
N THR A 105 -1.69 17.90 21.04
CA THR A 105 -2.54 18.21 22.21
C THR A 105 -1.63 18.62 23.36
N ALA A 106 -1.72 19.89 23.76
CA ALA A 106 -0.84 20.56 24.73
C ALA A 106 -0.89 20.01 26.18
N ALA A 107 -1.60 18.91 26.46
CA ALA A 107 -1.76 18.38 27.82
C ALA A 107 -0.79 17.23 28.18
N TYR A 108 -0.09 16.62 27.21
CA TYR A 108 0.79 15.47 27.48
C TYR A 108 2.04 15.51 26.60
N ALA A 109 2.87 16.54 26.76
CA ALA A 109 4.08 16.74 25.95
C ALA A 109 5.27 15.81 26.31
N LEU A 110 5.03 14.64 26.94
CA LEU A 110 6.09 13.71 27.37
C LEU A 110 5.86 12.25 26.95
N LEU A 111 4.79 11.94 26.22
CA LEU A 111 4.69 10.64 25.56
C LEU A 111 4.97 10.88 24.09
N ALA A 112 6.01 10.22 23.59
CA ALA A 112 6.33 10.20 22.18
C ALA A 112 5.04 9.94 21.40
N SER A 113 4.55 10.93 20.66
CA SER A 113 3.55 10.69 19.65
C SER A 113 4.25 9.79 18.65
N GLU A 114 3.98 8.49 18.71
CA GLU A 114 4.32 7.57 17.65
C GLU A 114 3.85 8.24 16.36
N GLY A 115 4.82 8.64 15.53
CA GLY A 115 4.54 9.10 14.18
C GLY A 115 3.70 8.01 13.52
N GLY A 116 2.66 8.42 12.78
CA GLY A 116 1.63 7.50 12.30
C GLY A 116 2.22 6.20 11.75
N ASP A 117 1.57 5.07 12.07
CA ASP A 117 2.03 3.68 11.89
C ASP A 117 2.70 3.31 10.56
N PHE A 118 2.57 4.16 9.54
CA PHE A 118 3.21 3.99 8.24
C PHE A 118 4.47 4.87 8.14
N ASP A 119 5.59 4.32 8.58
CA ASP A 119 6.91 4.93 8.46
C ASP A 119 7.70 4.39 7.24
N LEU A 120 8.95 4.86 7.07
CA LEU A 120 9.79 4.45 5.94
C LEU A 120 10.09 2.93 5.97
N SER A 121 10.23 2.34 7.16
CA SER A 121 10.51 0.91 7.32
C SER A 121 9.32 0.08 6.88
N VAL A 122 8.11 0.44 7.32
CA VAL A 122 6.86 -0.18 6.90
C VAL A 122 6.64 0.00 5.40
N ALA A 123 6.91 1.19 4.86
CA ALA A 123 6.78 1.44 3.43
C ALA A 123 7.71 0.54 2.59
N ARG A 124 8.98 0.39 3.00
CA ARG A 124 9.95 -0.51 2.34
C ARG A 124 9.52 -1.97 2.45
N TYR A 125 9.04 -2.38 3.62
CA TYR A 125 8.53 -3.74 3.85
C TYR A 125 7.33 -4.05 2.94
N CYS A 126 6.30 -3.19 2.93
CA CYS A 126 5.14 -3.36 2.06
C CYS A 126 5.51 -3.32 0.57
N PHE A 127 6.49 -2.50 0.17
CA PHE A 127 6.99 -2.47 -1.21
C PHE A 127 7.57 -3.84 -1.62
N ALA A 128 8.46 -4.41 -0.81
CA ALA A 128 9.12 -5.68 -1.11
C ALA A 128 8.15 -6.87 -1.13
N GLU A 129 7.19 -6.91 -0.20
CA GLU A 129 6.14 -7.92 -0.17
C GLU A 129 5.23 -7.85 -1.40
N LEU A 130 4.83 -6.63 -1.81
CA LEU A 130 4.02 -6.44 -3.00
C LEU A 130 4.78 -6.82 -4.28
N GLU A 131 6.08 -6.51 -4.36
CA GLU A 131 6.92 -6.89 -5.50
C GLU A 131 7.04 -8.42 -5.61
N THR A 132 7.30 -9.09 -4.48
CA THR A 132 7.33 -10.56 -4.39
C THR A 132 6.00 -11.19 -4.82
N LEU A 133 4.89 -10.61 -4.37
CA LEU A 133 3.54 -11.08 -4.72
C LEU A 133 3.25 -10.93 -6.22
N ILE A 134 3.58 -9.78 -6.80
CA ILE A 134 3.40 -9.53 -8.23
C ILE A 134 4.23 -10.53 -9.06
N GLN A 135 5.49 -10.74 -8.69
CA GLN A 135 6.36 -11.70 -9.39
C GLN A 135 5.78 -13.11 -9.35
N ARG A 136 5.37 -13.57 -8.16
CA ARG A 136 4.77 -14.90 -7.99
C ARG A 136 3.51 -15.11 -8.85
N PHE A 137 2.67 -14.07 -8.98
CA PHE A 137 1.49 -14.15 -9.83
C PHE A 137 1.81 -14.06 -11.32
N SER A 138 2.86 -13.35 -11.71
CA SER A 138 3.36 -13.37 -13.09
C SER A 138 3.86 -14.77 -13.47
N ASP A 139 4.68 -15.38 -12.62
CA ASP A 139 5.23 -16.72 -12.86
C ASP A 139 4.10 -17.77 -12.99
N ALA A 140 3.09 -17.69 -12.12
CA ALA A 140 1.93 -18.59 -12.18
C ALA A 140 1.09 -18.45 -13.46
N ILE A 141 1.02 -17.24 -14.02
CA ILE A 141 0.30 -16.99 -15.28
C ILE A 141 1.09 -17.53 -16.48
N ASP A 142 2.42 -17.41 -16.48
CA ASP A 142 3.27 -17.89 -17.58
C ASP A 142 3.39 -19.43 -17.62
N GLU A 143 3.20 -20.11 -16.48
CA GLU A 143 3.29 -21.57 -16.37
C GLU A 143 1.95 -22.30 -16.66
N SER A 144 0.86 -21.56 -16.88
CA SER A 144 -0.52 -22.07 -17.11
C SER A 144 -0.94 -22.09 -18.58
#